data_AF-U2PWS1-F1
#
_entry.id   AF-U2PWS1-F1
#
_cell.length_a   1.000
_cell.length_b   1.000
_cell.length_c   1.000
_cell.angle_alpha   90.00
_cell.angle_beta   90.00
_cell.angle_gamma   90.00
#
_symmetry.space_group_name_H-M   'P 1'
#
loop_
_entity.id
_entity.type
_entity.pdbx_description
1 polymer ?
#
loop_
_entity_poly.entity_id
_entity_poly.type
_entity_poly.pdbx_seq_one_letter_code
_entity_poly.pdbx_strand_id
1 'polypeptide(L)'
;MDQKDQMVLLTQQWLNGVYKDNINYSVIIDDGVTGWATITALTKALQIELGISTPNGNFGPATSAAFGSLSINSQPQDNWSNSEIISLQNKIFILQGALYCN
;
A
#
# COMPACT_ATOMS: atom_id res chain seq x y z
N MET A 1 -5.82 10.85 24.60
CA MET A 1 -5.81 11.82 23.50
C MET A 1 -5.15 11.07 22.36
N ASP A 2 -5.93 10.55 21.43
CA ASP A 2 -5.41 9.71 20.35
C ASP A 2 -4.33 10.48 19.60
N GLN A 3 -3.13 9.90 19.58
CA GLN A 3 -1.98 10.49 18.94
C GLN A 3 -2.22 10.41 17.43
N LYS A 4 -2.71 11.51 16.85
CA LYS A 4 -2.84 11.65 15.41
C LYS A 4 -1.43 11.69 14.81
N ASP A 5 -1.06 10.65 14.09
CA ASP A 5 0.19 10.61 13.37
C ASP A 5 -0.02 11.23 11.97
N GLN A 6 0.73 12.28 11.69
CA GLN A 6 0.63 13.01 10.43
C GLN A 6 1.06 12.14 9.23
N MET A 7 1.97 11.18 9.44
CA MET A 7 2.38 10.24 8.40
C MET A 7 1.30 9.18 8.13
N VAL A 8 0.55 8.78 9.15
CA VAL A 8 -0.61 7.89 8.98
C VAL A 8 -1.71 8.61 8.19
N LEU A 9 -1.97 9.88 8.50
CA LEU A 9 -2.95 10.68 7.75
C LEU A 9 -2.57 10.77 6.26
N LEU A 10 -1.32 11.12 5.98
CA LEU A 10 -0.81 11.21 4.61
C LEU A 10 -0.90 9.87 3.89
N THR A 11 -0.62 8.77 4.59
CA THR A 11 -0.76 7.41 4.05
C THR A 11 -2.21 7.09 3.70
N GLN A 12 -3.17 7.40 4.59
CA GLN A 12 -4.60 7.17 4.36
C GLN A 12 -5.11 7.98 3.16
N GLN A 13 -4.74 9.26 3.08
CA GLN A 13 -5.10 10.13 1.97
C GLN A 13 -4.51 9.65 0.64
N TRP A 14 -3.25 9.23 0.65
CA TRP A 14 -2.58 8.68 -0.52
C TRP A 14 -3.25 7.38 -0.98
N LEU A 15 -3.55 6.45 -0.07
CA LEU A 15 -4.24 5.20 -0.41
C LEU A 15 -5.60 5.46 -1.06
N ASN A 16 -6.40 6.36 -0.47
CA ASN A 16 -7.68 6.75 -1.05
C ASN A 16 -7.50 7.43 -2.41
N GLY A 17 -6.48 8.30 -2.57
CA GLY A 17 -6.21 8.99 -3.82
C GLY A 17 -5.82 8.06 -4.97
N VAL A 18 -5.00 7.05 -4.69
CA VAL A 18 -4.46 6.12 -5.69
C VAL A 18 -5.45 4.99 -6.02
N TYR A 19 -6.15 4.46 -5.01
CA TYR A 19 -6.91 3.21 -5.18
C TYR A 19 -8.43 3.38 -5.11
N LYS A 20 -9.01 4.56 -4.84
CA LYS A 20 -10.48 4.75 -4.77
C LYS A 20 -11.25 4.22 -5.99
N ASP A 21 -10.66 4.26 -7.17
CA ASP A 21 -11.31 3.85 -8.43
C ASP A 21 -11.09 2.36 -8.72
N ASN A 22 -10.33 1.64 -7.89
CA ASN A 22 -10.14 0.20 -7.98
C ASN A 22 -11.27 -0.55 -7.27
N ILE A 23 -11.96 -1.44 -7.98
CA ILE A 23 -13.10 -2.20 -7.43
C ILE A 23 -12.73 -3.10 -6.23
N ASN A 24 -11.46 -3.47 -6.09
CA ASN A 24 -10.96 -4.29 -4.99
C ASN A 24 -10.51 -3.47 -3.77
N TYR A 25 -10.59 -2.14 -3.84
CA TYR A 25 -10.21 -1.22 -2.77
C TYR A 25 -11.45 -0.57 -2.13
N SER A 26 -11.38 -0.34 -0.83
CA SER A 26 -12.44 0.34 -0.08
C SER A 26 -11.85 1.57 0.58
N VAL A 27 -12.46 2.74 0.30
CA VAL A 27 -12.04 4.02 0.88
C VAL A 27 -12.09 3.94 2.41
N ILE A 28 -11.00 4.35 3.05
CA ILE A 28 -10.87 4.39 4.51
C ILE A 28 -11.03 5.82 5.04
N ILE A 29 -11.30 5.94 6.33
CA ILE A 29 -11.30 7.24 7.02
C ILE A 29 -9.84 7.73 7.11
N ASP A 30 -9.61 8.99 6.77
CA ASP A 30 -8.32 9.66 6.85
C ASP A 30 -8.25 10.57 8.10
N ASP A 31 -8.22 9.94 9.28
CA ASP A 31 -8.18 10.63 10.57
C ASP A 31 -6.76 10.75 11.16
N GLY A 32 -5.78 10.08 10.56
CA GLY A 32 -4.42 9.94 11.07
C GLY A 32 -4.30 8.96 12.24
N VAL A 33 -5.29 8.09 12.42
CA VAL A 33 -5.30 7.05 13.44
C VAL A 33 -5.04 5.69 12.78
N THR A 34 -4.02 4.99 13.28
CA THR A 34 -3.75 3.63 12.84
C THR A 34 -4.84 2.70 13.37
N GLY A 35 -5.33 1.79 12.52
CA GLY A 35 -6.27 0.76 12.92
C GLY A 35 -6.35 -0.35 11.89
N TRP A 36 -7.17 -1.35 12.18
CA TRP A 36 -7.40 -2.48 11.28
C TRP A 36 -7.81 -2.05 9.87
N ALA A 37 -8.62 -0.99 9.75
CA ALA A 37 -9.01 -0.45 8.44
C ALA A 37 -7.79 0.00 7.61
N THR A 38 -6.87 0.76 8.22
CA THR A 38 -5.65 1.25 7.56
C THR A 38 -4.72 0.08 7.18
N ILE A 39 -4.53 -0.88 8.08
CA ILE A 39 -3.67 -2.07 7.83
C ILE A 39 -4.25 -2.95 6.72
N THR A 40 -5.55 -3.22 6.75
CA THR A 40 -6.25 -3.99 5.70
C THR A 40 -6.19 -3.25 4.36
N ALA A 41 -6.35 -1.93 4.34
CA ALA A 41 -6.25 -1.12 3.13
C ALA A 41 -4.83 -1.13 2.53
N LEU A 42 -3.79 -0.97 3.36
CA LEU A 42 -2.39 -1.12 2.94
C LEU A 42 -2.13 -2.49 2.33
N THR A 43 -2.65 -3.55 2.97
CA THR A 43 -2.45 -4.92 2.48
C THR A 43 -3.18 -5.17 1.17
N LYS A 44 -4.41 -4.64 1.00
CA LYS A 44 -5.14 -4.72 -0.27
C LYS A 44 -4.45 -3.94 -1.38
N ALA A 45 -3.96 -2.73 -1.08
CA ALA A 45 -3.18 -1.93 -2.02
C ALA A 45 -1.93 -2.68 -2.48
N LEU A 46 -1.21 -3.33 -1.57
CA LEU A 46 -0.07 -4.17 -1.92
C LEU A 46 -0.47 -5.33 -2.85
N GLN A 47 -1.55 -6.03 -2.53
CA GLN A 47 -2.05 -7.14 -3.33
C GLN A 47 -2.45 -6.69 -4.75
N ILE A 48 -3.05 -5.50 -4.90
CA ILE A 48 -3.34 -4.88 -6.20
C ILE A 48 -2.04 -4.65 -6.99
N GLU A 49 -1.03 -4.06 -6.36
CA GLU A 49 0.27 -3.79 -6.97
C GLU A 49 1.09 -5.04 -7.33
N LEU A 50 0.83 -6.14 -6.63
CA LEU A 50 1.40 -7.47 -6.93
C LEU A 50 0.60 -8.22 -8.01
N GLY A 51 -0.51 -7.67 -8.50
CA GLY A 51 -1.35 -8.33 -9.50
C GLY A 51 -2.16 -9.51 -8.96
N ILE A 52 -2.39 -9.57 -7.64
CA ILE A 52 -3.22 -10.62 -7.02
C ILE A 52 -4.69 -10.37 -7.39
N SER A 53 -5.33 -11.37 -8.00
CA SER A 53 -6.68 -11.27 -8.56
C SER A 53 -7.78 -11.07 -7.50
N THR A 54 -7.57 -11.56 -6.28
CA THR A 54 -8.52 -11.44 -5.16
C THR A 54 -7.87 -10.85 -3.90
N PRO A 55 -7.68 -9.52 -3.85
CA PRO A 55 -7.17 -8.85 -2.66
C PRO A 55 -8.10 -9.04 -1.46
N ASN A 56 -7.63 -9.74 -0.44
CA ASN A 56 -8.39 -10.03 0.78
C ASN A 56 -7.91 -9.22 1.99
N GLY A 57 -6.82 -8.47 1.86
CA GLY A 57 -6.25 -7.65 2.94
C GLY A 57 -5.52 -8.45 4.03
N ASN A 58 -5.23 -9.73 3.77
CA ASN A 58 -4.41 -10.59 4.63
C ASN A 58 -3.07 -10.89 3.96
N PHE A 59 -1.97 -10.67 4.68
CA PHE A 59 -0.63 -11.04 4.21
C PHE A 59 -0.41 -12.55 4.38
N GLY A 60 -0.84 -13.34 3.39
CA GLY A 60 -0.73 -14.80 3.41
C GLY A 60 0.36 -15.35 2.47
N PRO A 61 0.45 -16.68 2.31
CA PRO A 61 1.46 -17.34 1.47
C PRO A 61 1.51 -16.84 0.03
N ALA A 62 0.36 -16.51 -0.56
CA ALA A 62 0.26 -15.96 -1.91
C ALA A 62 0.85 -14.55 -1.99
N THR A 63 0.58 -13.71 -0.99
CA THR A 63 1.16 -12.36 -0.90
C THR A 63 2.65 -12.44 -0.64
N SER A 64 3.11 -13.30 0.28
CA SER A 64 4.55 -13.48 0.51
C SER A 64 5.29 -14.07 -0.68
N ALA A 65 4.67 -14.95 -1.46
CA ALA A 65 5.28 -15.51 -2.67
C ALA A 65 5.37 -14.50 -3.81
N ALA A 66 4.37 -13.62 -3.96
CA ALA A 66 4.38 -12.54 -4.94
C ALA A 66 5.24 -11.35 -4.50
N PHE A 67 5.38 -11.14 -3.19
CA PHE A 67 6.21 -10.11 -2.60
C PHE A 67 7.69 -10.51 -2.69
N GLY A 68 8.32 -10.13 -3.80
CA GLY A 68 9.78 -10.24 -3.96
C GLY A 68 10.54 -9.29 -3.03
N SER A 69 11.87 -9.33 -3.06
CA SER A 69 12.73 -8.42 -2.31
C SER A 69 12.51 -6.97 -2.76
N LEU A 70 11.68 -6.23 -1.99
CA LEU A 70 11.49 -4.79 -2.12
C LEU A 70 12.32 -4.08 -1.07
N SER A 71 13.05 -3.05 -1.49
CA SER A 71 13.79 -2.14 -0.63
C SER A 71 13.31 -0.71 -0.90
N ILE A 72 13.40 0.17 0.09
CA ILE A 72 13.18 1.61 -0.11
C ILE A 72 14.15 2.21 -1.15
N ASN A 73 15.27 1.51 -1.41
CA ASN A 73 16.26 1.89 -2.41
C ASN A 73 16.07 1.16 -3.76
N SER A 74 15.03 0.33 -3.91
CA SER A 74 14.75 -0.34 -5.19
C SER A 74 14.64 0.72 -6.29
N GLN A 75 15.51 0.62 -7.30
CA GLN A 75 15.55 1.54 -8.43
C GLN A 75 14.80 0.96 -9.62
N PRO A 76 14.19 1.81 -10.46
CA PRO A 76 13.74 1.41 -11.79
C PRO A 76 14.88 0.78 -12.58
N GLN A 77 14.56 -0.21 -13.41
CA GLN A 77 15.52 -0.79 -14.34
C GLN A 77 15.45 -0.08 -15.70
N ASP A 78 16.56 -0.04 -16.45
CA ASP A 78 16.76 0.80 -17.66
C ASP A 78 15.82 0.50 -18.86
N ASN A 79 14.82 -0.36 -18.69
CA ASN A 79 13.87 -0.77 -19.71
C ASN A 79 12.42 -0.89 -19.21
N TRP A 80 12.13 -0.42 -18.01
CA TRP A 80 10.77 -0.46 -17.45
C TRP A 80 9.86 0.59 -18.09
N SER A 81 8.62 0.18 -18.32
CA SER A 81 7.51 1.08 -18.70
C SER A 81 7.14 2.03 -17.56
N ASN A 82 6.53 3.17 -17.88
CA ASN A 82 6.04 4.11 -16.86
C ASN A 82 5.11 3.45 -15.82
N SER A 83 4.31 2.47 -16.23
CA SER A 83 3.44 1.71 -15.33
C SER A 83 4.21 0.86 -14.32
N GLU A 84 5.34 0.26 -14.72
CA GLU A 84 6.18 -0.53 -13.81
C GLU A 84 6.90 0.37 -12.80
N ILE A 85 7.34 1.54 -13.24
CA ILE A 85 7.96 2.56 -12.37
C ILE A 85 6.96 3.06 -11.33
N ILE A 86 5.74 3.40 -11.76
CA ILE A 86 4.66 3.84 -10.86
C ILE A 86 4.31 2.72 -9.86
N SER A 87 4.19 1.47 -10.32
CA SER A 87 3.92 0.34 -9.44
C SER A 87 5.00 0.15 -8.37
N LEU A 88 6.28 0.32 -8.73
CA LEU A 88 7.37 0.26 -7.77
C LEU A 88 7.30 1.40 -6.74
N GLN A 89 7.03 2.63 -7.19
CA GLN A 89 6.85 3.77 -6.30
C GLN A 89 5.69 3.52 -5.33
N ASN A 90 4.55 3.02 -5.82
CA ASN A 90 3.40 2.67 -4.99
C ASN A 90 3.75 1.60 -3.94
N LYS A 91 4.50 0.56 -4.32
CA LYS A 91 4.99 -0.46 -3.38
C LYS A 91 5.89 0.14 -2.29
N ILE A 92 6.77 1.08 -2.64
CA ILE A 92 7.62 1.80 -1.67
C ILE A 92 6.79 2.64 -0.72
N PHE A 93 5.79 3.39 -1.21
CA PHE A 93 4.88 4.18 -0.36
C PHE A 93 4.06 3.29 0.58
N ILE A 94 3.58 2.13 0.11
CA ILE A 94 2.89 1.16 0.98
C ILE A 94 3.81 0.66 2.09
N LEU A 95 5.07 0.34 1.78
CA LEU A 95 6.04 -0.10 2.78
C LEU A 95 6.35 0.97 3.81
N GLN A 96 6.50 2.23 3.39
CA GLN A 96 6.65 3.36 4.30
C GLN A 96 5.41 3.52 5.19
N GLY A 97 4.22 3.49 4.59
CA GLY A 97 2.95 3.56 5.30
C GLY A 97 2.77 2.47 6.36
N ALA A 98 3.18 1.24 6.03
CA ALA A 98 3.16 0.11 6.95
C ALA A 98 4.10 0.29 8.16
N LEU A 99 5.21 1.02 8.01
CA LEU A 99 6.11 1.33 9.12
C LEU A 99 5.59 2.46 10.03
N TYR A 100 4.81 3.39 9.49
CA TYR A 100 4.15 4.44 10.27
C TYR A 100 2.90 3.93 11.00
N CYS A 101 2.25 2.90 10.46
CA CYS A 101 1.08 2.26 11.03
C CYS A 101 1.48 1.14 11.99
N ASN A 102 1.76 1.45 13.27
CA ASN A 102 2.03 0.48 14.34
C ASN A 102 1.18 0.73 15.58
#